data_AF-A0A2J6I9M0-F1
#
_entry.id   AF-A0A2J6I9M0-F1
#
_cell.length_a   1.000
_cell.length_b   1.000
_cell.length_c   1.000
_cell.angle_alpha   90.00
_cell.angle_beta   90.00
_cell.angle_gamma   90.00
#
_symmetry.space_group_name_H-M   'P 1'
#
loop_
_entity.id
_entity.type
_entity.pdbx_description
1 polymer ?
#
loop_
_entity_poly.entity_id
_entity_poly.type
_entity_poly.pdbx_seq_one_letter_code
_entity_poly.pdbx_strand_id
1 'polypeptide(L)'
;MERFLLKLNLRNIFHRMKKISNYIIFIVLISFFSSCSPQTKLAREFVNKSNSYSVMLIQPEFIYKKNLNTNIVDSLGITDVKLRDSILWEQSDFIKKIDDSLLIANYSLGFITELKNYNIKVYDENESAKFLSLDSNAWMVNIAQIQVEEEKYEYRDETEYYSYIYYHDHILNAVNINSWFEVSMINSNDQKPNVY
;
A
#
# COMPACT_ATOMS: atom_id res chain seq x y z
N MET A 1 -34.03 50.94 -37.55
CA MET A 1 -34.29 50.81 -36.11
C MET A 1 -34.07 49.37 -35.61
N GLU A 2 -34.39 48.33 -36.40
CA GLU A 2 -34.22 46.90 -36.01
C GLU A 2 -32.78 46.44 -35.76
N ARG A 3 -31.77 46.93 -36.51
CA ARG A 3 -30.36 46.54 -36.31
C ARG A 3 -29.77 46.97 -34.96
N PHE A 4 -30.36 47.97 -34.30
CA PHE A 4 -29.89 48.46 -33.00
C PHE A 4 -30.44 47.59 -31.85
N LEU A 5 -31.67 47.10 -31.98
CA LEU A 5 -32.31 46.20 -31.01
C LEU A 5 -31.67 44.81 -31.00
N LEU A 6 -31.25 44.29 -32.17
CA LEU A 6 -30.51 43.02 -32.28
C LEU A 6 -29.15 43.04 -31.56
N LYS A 7 -28.39 44.15 -31.65
CA LYS A 7 -27.09 44.31 -30.98
C LYS A 7 -27.20 44.40 -29.46
N LEU A 8 -28.25 45.04 -28.93
CA LEU A 8 -28.51 45.12 -27.49
C LEU A 8 -28.91 43.76 -26.90
N ASN A 9 -29.66 42.95 -27.64
CA ASN A 9 -30.08 41.62 -27.19
C ASN A 9 -28.90 40.63 -27.14
N LEU A 10 -28.03 40.64 -28.15
CA LEU A 10 -26.82 39.80 -28.20
C LEU A 10 -25.82 40.10 -27.07
N ARG A 11 -25.66 41.37 -26.68
CA ARG A 11 -24.74 41.77 -25.61
C ARG A 11 -25.22 41.30 -24.23
N ASN A 12 -26.53 41.30 -24.00
CA ASN A 12 -27.14 40.76 -22.77
C ASN A 12 -27.07 39.23 -22.71
N ILE A 13 -27.21 38.55 -23.85
CA ILE A 13 -27.03 37.09 -23.95
C ILE A 13 -25.59 36.70 -23.63
N PHE A 14 -24.59 37.40 -24.19
CA PHE A 14 -23.17 37.14 -23.93
C PHE A 14 -22.79 37.35 -22.46
N HIS A 15 -23.35 38.39 -21.80
CA HIS A 15 -23.12 38.64 -20.38
C HIS A 15 -23.81 37.59 -19.48
N ARG A 16 -24.98 37.07 -19.88
CA ARG A 16 -25.65 35.94 -19.20
C ARG A 16 -24.85 34.65 -19.37
N MET A 17 -24.35 34.35 -20.58
CA MET A 17 -23.51 33.18 -20.84
C MET A 17 -22.19 33.22 -20.06
N LYS A 18 -21.55 34.39 -19.95
CA LYS A 18 -20.32 34.56 -19.15
C LYS A 18 -20.57 34.39 -17.64
N LYS A 19 -21.73 34.86 -17.13
CA LYS A 19 -22.15 34.59 -15.75
C LYS A 19 -22.42 33.10 -15.51
N ILE A 20 -23.12 32.43 -16.43
CA ILE A 20 -23.40 30.98 -16.35
C ILE A 20 -22.09 30.17 -16.40
N SER A 21 -21.16 30.53 -17.27
CA SER A 21 -19.83 29.92 -17.34
C SER A 21 -19.06 30.06 -16.02
N ASN A 22 -19.10 31.22 -15.38
CA ASN A 22 -18.45 31.42 -14.08
C ASN A 22 -19.11 30.60 -12.96
N TYR A 23 -20.43 30.41 -12.99
CA TYR A 23 -21.13 29.53 -12.06
C TYR A 23 -20.75 28.05 -12.26
N ILE A 24 -20.62 27.61 -13.51
CA ILE A 24 -20.19 26.24 -13.83
C ILE A 24 -18.76 26.00 -13.33
N ILE A 25 -17.84 26.93 -13.58
CA ILE A 25 -16.46 26.84 -13.08
C ILE A 25 -16.42 26.78 -11.55
N PHE A 26 -17.26 27.58 -10.87
CA PHE A 26 -17.34 27.59 -9.41
C PHE A 26 -17.89 26.27 -8.84
N ILE A 27 -18.93 25.70 -9.46
CA ILE A 27 -19.49 24.40 -9.07
C ILE A 27 -18.45 23.29 -9.26
N VAL A 28 -17.74 23.29 -10.40
CA VAL A 28 -16.68 22.32 -10.68
C VAL A 28 -15.54 22.44 -9.65
N LEU A 29 -15.14 23.66 -9.27
CA LEU A 29 -14.13 23.87 -8.23
C LEU A 29 -14.57 23.29 -6.87
N ILE A 30 -15.83 23.49 -6.48
CA ILE A 30 -16.38 22.96 -5.21
C ILE A 30 -16.38 21.44 -5.21
N SER A 31 -16.69 20.80 -6.36
CA SER A 31 -16.70 19.34 -6.47
C SER A 31 -15.33 18.70 -6.25
N PHE A 32 -14.22 19.40 -6.57
CA PHE A 32 -12.86 18.92 -6.30
C PHE A 32 -12.51 18.92 -4.80
N PHE A 33 -13.10 19.79 -3.98
CA PHE A 33 -12.85 19.82 -2.53
C PHE A 33 -13.60 18.72 -1.75
N SER A 34 -14.71 18.20 -2.27
CA SER A 34 -15.50 17.15 -1.61
C SER A 34 -14.84 15.77 -1.62
N SER A 35 -13.93 15.50 -2.57
CA SER A 35 -13.35 14.16 -2.80
C SER A 35 -12.31 13.72 -1.76
N CYS A 36 -11.71 14.65 -1.00
CA CYS A 36 -10.76 14.35 0.09
C CYS A 36 -11.40 14.23 1.49
N SER A 37 -12.70 14.54 1.62
CA SER A 37 -13.34 14.61 2.94
C SER A 37 -13.59 13.24 3.61
N PRO A 38 -13.94 12.15 2.89
CA PRO A 38 -14.23 10.87 3.54
C PRO A 38 -12.99 10.23 4.17
N GLN A 39 -11.84 10.23 3.47
CA GLN A 39 -10.59 9.66 3.97
C GLN A 39 -10.07 10.47 5.17
N THR A 40 -10.13 11.80 5.07
CA THR A 40 -9.73 12.69 6.17
C THR A 40 -10.62 12.50 7.40
N LYS A 41 -11.94 12.29 7.20
CA LYS A 41 -12.87 12.01 8.29
C LYS A 41 -12.58 10.66 8.95
N LEU A 42 -12.36 9.60 8.16
CA LEU A 42 -11.98 8.28 8.67
C LEU A 42 -10.67 8.33 9.45
N ALA A 43 -9.64 8.99 8.92
CA ALA A 43 -8.36 9.16 9.59
C ALA A 43 -8.48 9.92 10.92
N ARG A 44 -9.28 11.00 10.94
CA ARG A 44 -9.56 11.75 12.19
C ARG A 44 -10.31 10.91 13.20
N GLU A 45 -11.34 10.16 12.78
CA GLU A 45 -12.08 9.27 13.68
C GLU A 45 -11.18 8.16 14.24
N PHE A 46 -10.31 7.58 13.41
CA PHE A 46 -9.31 6.60 13.83
C PHE A 46 -8.38 7.17 14.89
N VAL A 47 -7.75 8.33 14.63
CA VAL A 47 -6.85 8.98 15.58
C VAL A 47 -7.57 9.34 16.88
N ASN A 48 -8.80 9.88 16.81
CA ASN A 48 -9.56 10.27 18.00
C ASN A 48 -10.00 9.09 18.87
N LYS A 49 -10.18 7.89 18.28
CA LYS A 49 -10.58 6.67 19.00
C LYS A 49 -9.41 5.72 19.27
N SER A 50 -8.21 6.06 18.82
CA SER A 50 -7.06 5.17 18.81
C SER A 50 -6.67 4.59 20.18
N ASN A 51 -6.71 5.41 21.24
CA ASN A 51 -6.46 4.99 22.64
C ASN A 51 -7.41 3.90 23.16
N SER A 52 -8.53 3.63 22.46
CA SER A 52 -9.49 2.60 22.85
C SER A 52 -9.20 1.23 22.26
N TYR A 53 -8.28 1.12 21.29
CA TYR A 53 -7.93 -0.15 20.66
C TYR A 53 -6.73 -0.82 21.34
N SER A 54 -6.82 -2.14 21.47
CA SER A 54 -5.72 -3.00 21.89
C SER A 54 -5.45 -4.00 20.77
N VAL A 55 -4.18 -4.19 20.42
CA VAL A 55 -3.73 -5.12 19.38
C VAL A 55 -2.77 -6.12 19.99
N MET A 56 -2.99 -7.41 19.78
CA MET A 56 -1.97 -8.43 19.99
C MET A 56 -1.35 -8.79 18.65
N LEU A 57 -0.04 -8.71 18.56
CA LEU A 57 0.71 -9.05 17.36
C LEU A 57 1.31 -10.45 17.51
N ILE A 58 0.99 -11.34 16.57
CA ILE A 58 1.61 -12.66 16.44
C ILE A 58 2.57 -12.60 15.25
N GLN A 59 3.82 -13.02 15.47
CA GLN A 59 4.89 -12.97 14.48
C GLN A 59 4.95 -14.29 13.69
N PRO A 60 5.42 -14.28 12.43
CA PRO A 60 5.65 -15.52 11.72
C PRO A 60 6.94 -16.17 12.24
N GLU A 61 7.01 -17.51 12.18
CA GLU A 61 8.20 -18.25 12.61
C GLU A 61 9.36 -18.16 11.60
N PHE A 62 9.05 -17.99 10.31
CA PHE A 62 10.03 -17.96 9.23
C PHE A 62 9.55 -17.09 8.06
N ILE A 63 10.46 -16.84 7.12
CA ILE A 63 10.23 -16.00 5.94
C ILE A 63 10.34 -16.86 4.68
N TYR A 64 9.43 -16.65 3.75
CA TYR A 64 9.53 -17.26 2.42
C TYR A 64 10.44 -16.41 1.54
N LYS A 65 11.44 -17.03 0.90
CA LYS A 65 12.37 -16.35 0.01
C LYS A 65 12.26 -16.91 -1.39
N LYS A 66 12.13 -16.03 -2.39
CA LYS A 66 11.94 -16.46 -3.78
C LYS A 66 12.72 -15.59 -4.75
N ASN A 67 13.55 -16.21 -5.57
CA ASN A 67 14.20 -15.52 -6.68
C ASN A 67 13.34 -15.70 -7.95
N LEU A 68 12.88 -14.59 -8.51
CA LEU A 68 12.04 -14.53 -9.71
C LEU A 68 12.87 -14.41 -11.00
N ASN A 69 14.20 -14.37 -10.91
CA ASN A 69 15.11 -14.28 -12.06
C ASN A 69 15.28 -15.63 -12.76
N THR A 70 14.26 -16.08 -13.46
CA THR A 70 14.19 -17.46 -13.99
C THR A 70 14.90 -17.66 -15.33
N ASN A 71 15.41 -16.59 -15.95
CA ASN A 71 16.02 -16.61 -17.29
C ASN A 71 17.00 -17.76 -17.52
N ILE A 72 17.89 -18.04 -16.55
CA ILE A 72 18.91 -19.09 -16.70
C ILE A 72 18.30 -20.49 -16.62
N VAL A 73 17.43 -20.74 -15.63
CA VAL A 73 16.79 -22.06 -15.46
C VAL A 73 15.82 -22.37 -16.59
N ASP A 74 15.13 -21.34 -17.10
CA ASP A 74 14.20 -21.46 -18.23
C ASP A 74 14.98 -21.74 -19.53
N SER A 75 16.10 -21.05 -19.76
CA SER A 75 16.96 -21.25 -20.94
C SER A 75 17.59 -22.66 -20.98
N LEU A 76 17.87 -23.23 -19.81
CA LEU A 76 18.42 -24.58 -19.67
C LEU A 76 17.34 -25.69 -19.69
N GLY A 77 16.05 -25.32 -19.77
CA GLY A 77 14.94 -26.28 -19.79
C GLY A 77 14.81 -27.11 -18.51
N ILE A 78 15.19 -26.54 -17.36
CA ILE A 78 15.19 -27.26 -16.08
C ILE A 78 13.75 -27.38 -15.56
N THR A 79 13.23 -28.61 -15.57
CA THR A 79 11.86 -28.93 -15.14
C THR A 79 11.78 -29.47 -13.70
N ASP A 80 12.90 -29.96 -13.16
CA ASP A 80 12.97 -30.42 -11.77
C ASP A 80 12.89 -29.22 -10.81
N VAL A 81 11.87 -29.21 -9.96
CA VAL A 81 11.56 -28.09 -9.06
C VAL A 81 12.66 -27.88 -8.03
N LYS A 82 13.23 -28.95 -7.45
CA LYS A 82 14.25 -28.83 -6.41
C LYS A 82 15.57 -28.31 -6.96
N LEU A 83 15.96 -28.80 -8.14
CA LEU A 83 17.14 -28.33 -8.85
C LEU A 83 16.96 -26.86 -9.27
N ARG A 84 15.79 -26.51 -9.78
CA ARG A 84 15.43 -25.14 -10.14
C ARG A 84 15.56 -24.20 -8.94
N ASP A 85 14.96 -24.55 -7.81
CA ASP A 85 15.01 -23.74 -6.59
C ASP A 85 16.44 -23.61 -6.05
N SER A 86 17.25 -24.68 -6.13
CA SER A 86 18.66 -24.64 -5.72
C SER A 86 19.49 -23.69 -6.59
N ILE A 87 19.31 -23.73 -7.91
CA ILE A 87 20.01 -22.83 -8.83
C ILE A 87 19.57 -21.38 -8.60
N LEU A 88 18.28 -21.14 -8.45
CA LEU A 88 17.71 -19.82 -8.19
C LEU A 88 18.19 -19.26 -6.85
N TRP A 89 18.34 -20.11 -5.83
CA TRP A 89 18.93 -19.72 -4.54
C TRP A 89 20.39 -19.29 -4.68
N GLU A 90 21.21 -20.08 -5.36
CA GLU A 90 22.63 -19.75 -5.57
C GLU A 90 22.81 -18.47 -6.39
N GLN A 91 21.92 -18.23 -7.35
CA GLN A 91 21.91 -17.03 -8.20
C GLN A 91 21.35 -15.78 -7.53
N SER A 92 20.80 -15.87 -6.32
CA SER A 92 20.36 -14.69 -5.60
C SER A 92 21.53 -13.76 -5.28
N ASP A 93 21.36 -12.47 -5.56
CA ASP A 93 22.29 -11.42 -5.19
C ASP A 93 21.98 -10.85 -3.79
N PHE A 94 20.70 -10.90 -3.36
CA PHE A 94 20.20 -10.26 -2.13
C PHE A 94 19.56 -11.22 -1.15
N ILE A 95 18.49 -11.94 -1.53
CA ILE A 95 17.65 -12.68 -0.56
C ILE A 95 18.41 -13.77 0.21
N LYS A 96 19.46 -14.36 -0.37
CA LYS A 96 20.32 -15.33 0.32
C LYS A 96 21.14 -14.74 1.47
N LYS A 97 21.33 -13.42 1.50
CA LYS A 97 22.08 -12.69 2.52
C LYS A 97 21.20 -12.12 3.63
N ILE A 98 19.87 -12.27 3.51
CA ILE A 98 18.92 -11.80 4.52
C ILE A 98 18.91 -12.80 5.68
N ASP A 99 19.08 -12.29 6.90
CA ASP A 99 18.86 -13.05 8.13
C ASP A 99 17.38 -12.99 8.52
N ASP A 100 16.75 -14.16 8.67
CA ASP A 100 15.29 -14.27 8.88
C ASP A 100 14.88 -13.68 10.21
N SER A 101 15.62 -14.00 11.28
CA SER A 101 15.32 -13.51 12.62
C SER A 101 15.45 -11.99 12.70
N LEU A 102 16.48 -11.42 12.07
CA LEU A 102 16.68 -9.98 12.02
C LEU A 102 15.60 -9.28 11.20
N LEU A 103 15.18 -9.85 10.07
CA LEU A 103 14.12 -9.26 9.25
C LEU A 103 12.77 -9.33 9.97
N ILE A 104 12.39 -10.46 10.56
CA ILE A 104 11.16 -10.60 11.37
C ILE A 104 11.19 -9.59 12.53
N ALA A 105 12.28 -9.54 13.29
CA ALA A 105 12.39 -8.66 14.46
C ALA A 105 12.24 -7.18 14.07
N ASN A 106 12.91 -6.73 13.01
CA ASN A 106 12.82 -5.33 12.56
C ASN A 106 11.45 -5.01 11.94
N TYR A 107 10.88 -5.94 11.18
CA TYR A 107 9.53 -5.79 10.61
C TYR A 107 8.49 -5.63 11.72
N SER A 108 8.48 -6.54 12.69
CA SER A 108 7.57 -6.50 13.83
C SER A 108 7.82 -5.29 14.71
N LEU A 109 9.08 -4.89 14.96
CA LEU A 109 9.39 -3.68 15.69
C LEU A 109 8.85 -2.42 15.00
N GLY A 110 9.03 -2.31 13.68
CA GLY A 110 8.47 -1.22 12.88
C GLY A 110 6.95 -1.17 12.97
N PHE A 111 6.29 -2.32 12.81
CA PHE A 111 4.84 -2.44 12.92
C PHE A 111 4.32 -2.02 14.30
N ILE A 112 4.94 -2.52 15.38
CA ILE A 112 4.62 -2.17 16.77
C ILE A 112 4.83 -0.67 17.00
N THR A 113 5.93 -0.12 16.50
CA THR A 113 6.28 1.31 16.67
C THR A 113 5.25 2.19 15.99
N GLU A 114 4.87 1.88 14.76
CA GLU A 114 3.83 2.63 14.04
C GLU A 114 2.47 2.56 14.74
N LEU A 115 2.03 1.39 15.21
CA LEU A 115 0.80 1.29 15.99
C LEU A 115 0.85 2.13 17.27
N LYS A 116 1.98 2.10 18.00
CA LYS A 116 2.17 2.92 19.20
C LYS A 116 2.22 4.42 18.91
N ASN A 117 2.70 4.84 17.73
CA ASN A 117 2.64 6.24 17.31
C ASN A 117 1.21 6.76 17.19
N TYR A 118 0.26 5.86 16.91
CA TYR A 118 -1.17 6.15 16.98
C TYR A 118 -1.78 5.86 18.37
N ASN A 119 -0.99 5.74 19.44
CA ASN A 119 -1.45 5.44 20.80
C ASN A 119 -2.25 4.11 20.94
N ILE A 120 -2.10 3.18 20.01
CA ILE A 120 -2.70 1.85 20.12
C ILE A 120 -1.90 1.04 21.14
N LYS A 121 -2.59 0.34 22.05
CA LYS A 121 -1.94 -0.55 23.02
C LYS A 121 -1.56 -1.84 22.34
N VAL A 122 -0.27 -2.10 22.18
CA VAL A 122 0.23 -3.32 21.53
C VAL A 122 0.75 -4.30 22.56
N TYR A 123 0.36 -5.57 22.42
CA TYR A 123 0.73 -6.71 23.25
C TYR A 123 1.47 -7.72 22.39
N ASP A 124 2.47 -8.37 22.96
CA ASP A 124 3.13 -9.52 22.35
C ASP A 124 2.49 -10.84 22.81
N GLU A 125 3.01 -11.96 22.28
CA GLU A 125 2.54 -13.30 22.61
C GLU A 125 2.76 -13.68 24.09
N ASN A 126 3.78 -13.11 24.73
CA ASN A 126 4.07 -13.32 26.15
C ASN A 126 3.04 -12.61 27.05
N GLU A 127 2.41 -11.55 26.55
CA GLU A 127 1.32 -10.84 27.22
C GLU A 127 -0.08 -11.37 26.85
N SER A 128 -0.19 -12.52 26.18
CA SER A 128 -1.47 -13.10 25.73
C SER A 128 -2.52 -13.24 26.83
N ALA A 129 -2.15 -13.69 28.03
CA ALA A 129 -3.09 -13.81 29.15
C ALA A 129 -3.69 -12.44 29.56
N LYS A 130 -2.87 -11.40 29.56
CA LYS A 130 -3.29 -10.02 29.85
C LYS A 130 -4.17 -9.49 28.72
N PHE A 131 -3.82 -9.79 27.47
CA PHE A 131 -4.61 -9.39 26.31
C PHE A 131 -6.00 -10.04 26.28
N LEU A 132 -6.10 -11.34 26.58
CA LEU A 132 -7.36 -12.08 26.63
C LEU A 132 -8.29 -11.61 27.76
N SER A 133 -7.76 -10.95 28.78
CA SER A 133 -8.55 -10.38 29.89
C SER A 133 -9.21 -9.02 29.56
N LEU A 134 -9.02 -8.49 28.36
CA LEU A 134 -9.57 -7.20 27.97
C LEU A 134 -11.06 -7.28 27.64
N ASP A 135 -11.84 -6.34 28.18
CA ASP A 135 -13.31 -6.36 28.10
C ASP A 135 -13.89 -5.87 26.75
N SER A 136 -13.11 -5.14 25.92
CA SER A 136 -13.56 -4.67 24.60
C SER A 136 -12.43 -4.15 23.71
N ASN A 137 -12.72 -4.01 22.40
CA ASN A 137 -11.84 -3.38 21.39
C ASN A 137 -10.45 -4.00 21.27
N ALA A 138 -10.37 -5.33 21.47
CA ALA A 138 -9.17 -6.12 21.36
C ALA A 138 -9.12 -6.85 20.00
N TRP A 139 -8.04 -6.64 19.26
CA TRP A 139 -7.81 -7.22 17.94
C TRP A 139 -6.54 -8.07 17.94
N MET A 140 -6.65 -9.30 17.48
CA MET A 140 -5.51 -10.15 17.20
C MET A 140 -5.11 -9.96 15.74
N VAL A 141 -3.85 -9.57 15.52
CA VAL A 141 -3.24 -9.44 14.21
C VAL A 141 -2.15 -10.51 14.12
N ASN A 142 -2.40 -11.51 13.29
CA ASN A 142 -1.43 -12.53 12.96
C ASN A 142 -0.76 -12.17 11.64
N ILE A 143 0.56 -11.95 11.66
CA ILE A 143 1.35 -11.86 10.44
C ILE A 143 1.54 -13.30 9.93
N ALA A 144 0.56 -13.78 9.18
CA ALA A 144 0.49 -15.17 8.77
C ALA A 144 1.68 -15.58 7.88
N GLN A 145 2.14 -14.66 7.03
CA GLN A 145 3.26 -14.92 6.13
C GLN A 145 3.99 -13.63 5.75
N ILE A 146 5.32 -13.70 5.71
CA ILE A 146 6.18 -12.71 5.03
C ILE A 146 6.90 -13.44 3.89
N GLN A 147 6.87 -12.87 2.69
CA GLN A 147 7.61 -13.36 1.54
C GLN A 147 8.48 -12.26 0.96
N VAL A 148 9.77 -12.55 0.79
CA VAL A 148 10.74 -11.68 0.15
C VAL A 148 11.07 -12.23 -1.23
N GLU A 149 10.85 -11.41 -2.24
CA GLU A 149 11.10 -11.74 -3.63
C GLU A 149 12.24 -10.91 -4.19
N GLU A 150 13.13 -11.55 -4.95
CA GLU A 150 14.18 -10.87 -5.70
C GLU A 150 13.86 -10.94 -7.19
N GLU A 151 13.90 -9.81 -7.87
CA GLU A 151 13.70 -9.75 -9.32
C GLU A 151 14.62 -8.72 -9.98
N LYS A 152 14.82 -8.90 -11.28
CA LYS A 152 15.53 -7.98 -12.16
C LYS A 152 14.55 -7.50 -13.20
N TYR A 153 14.44 -6.19 -13.35
CA TYR A 153 13.62 -5.60 -14.40
C TYR A 153 14.42 -4.58 -15.21
N GLU A 154 14.08 -4.47 -16.49
CA GLU A 154 14.64 -3.49 -17.39
C GLU A 154 14.01 -2.13 -17.12
N TYR A 155 14.85 -1.11 -16.93
CA TYR A 155 14.43 0.27 -16.75
C TYR A 155 15.09 1.14 -17.80
N ARG A 156 14.26 1.83 -18.59
CA ARG A 156 14.71 2.82 -19.57
C ARG A 156 14.69 4.19 -18.95
N ASP A 157 15.88 4.78 -18.79
CA ASP A 157 16.00 6.21 -18.53
C ASP A 157 15.97 6.97 -19.86
N GLU A 158 15.16 8.01 -19.96
CA GLU A 158 14.99 8.79 -21.18
C GLU A 158 15.03 10.29 -20.91
N THR A 159 15.66 11.02 -21.82
CA THR A 159 15.71 12.48 -21.78
C THR A 159 15.54 13.06 -23.18
N GLU A 160 14.76 14.12 -23.29
CA GLU A 160 14.58 14.85 -24.55
C GLU A 160 15.54 16.03 -24.61
N TYR A 161 16.36 16.09 -25.66
CA TYR A 161 17.26 17.21 -25.93
C TYR A 161 17.19 17.61 -27.39
N TYR A 162 16.73 18.85 -27.65
CA TYR A 162 16.49 19.40 -29.00
C TYR A 162 15.64 18.49 -29.91
N SER A 163 14.52 17.98 -29.40
CA SER A 163 13.60 17.09 -30.15
C SER A 163 14.20 15.73 -30.53
N TYR A 164 15.32 15.35 -29.92
CA TYR A 164 15.86 13.99 -29.94
C TYR A 164 15.64 13.34 -28.59
N ILE A 165 15.16 12.09 -28.60
CA ILE A 165 15.04 11.25 -27.40
C ILE A 165 16.34 10.47 -27.26
N TYR A 166 17.08 10.74 -26.20
CA TYR A 166 18.21 9.94 -25.77
C TYR A 166 17.71 9.01 -24.69
N TYR A 167 18.07 7.73 -24.78
CA TYR A 167 17.69 6.75 -23.77
C TYR A 167 18.83 5.80 -23.45
N HIS A 168 18.77 5.21 -22.26
CA HIS A 168 19.67 4.16 -21.83
C HIS A 168 18.89 3.11 -21.04
N ASP A 169 19.13 1.83 -21.37
CA ASP A 169 18.49 0.70 -20.70
C ASP A 169 19.41 0.16 -19.60
N HIS A 170 18.91 0.13 -18.37
CA HIS A 170 19.59 -0.42 -17.21
C HIS A 170 18.82 -1.63 -16.65
N ILE A 171 19.55 -2.60 -16.09
CA ILE A 171 18.95 -3.65 -15.28
C ILE A 171 18.93 -3.20 -13.82
N LEU A 172 17.72 -3.08 -13.25
CA LEU A 172 17.55 -2.79 -11.83
C LEU A 172 17.27 -4.08 -11.08
N ASN A 173 17.94 -4.23 -9.93
CA ASN A 173 17.62 -5.28 -8.97
C ASN A 173 16.58 -4.73 -7.99
N ALA A 174 15.53 -5.51 -7.76
CA ALA A 174 14.47 -5.18 -6.84
C ALA A 174 14.30 -6.29 -5.81
N VAL A 175 13.98 -5.86 -4.59
CA VAL A 175 13.59 -6.74 -3.49
C VAL A 175 12.20 -6.32 -3.06
N ASN A 176 11.22 -7.19 -3.31
CA ASN A 176 9.84 -6.97 -2.92
C ASN A 176 9.54 -7.72 -1.63
N ILE A 177 8.81 -7.09 -0.72
CA ILE A 177 8.34 -7.71 0.51
C ILE A 177 6.82 -7.77 0.44
N ASN A 178 6.29 -8.98 0.42
CA ASN A 178 4.87 -9.27 0.49
C ASN A 178 4.54 -9.76 1.90
N SER A 179 3.39 -9.37 2.43
CA SER A 179 2.96 -9.78 3.77
C SER A 179 1.46 -10.04 3.79
N TRP A 180 1.06 -11.13 4.44
CA TRP A 180 -0.33 -11.51 4.62
C TRP A 180 -0.68 -11.40 6.10
N PHE A 181 -1.85 -10.83 6.36
CA PHE A 181 -2.33 -10.58 7.71
C PHE A 181 -3.68 -11.27 7.93
N GLU A 182 -3.82 -11.92 9.07
CA GLU A 182 -5.11 -12.37 9.55
C GLU A 182 -5.52 -11.48 10.72
N VAL A 183 -6.69 -10.84 10.60
CA VAL A 183 -7.18 -9.89 11.60
C VAL A 183 -8.47 -10.42 12.18
N SER A 184 -8.50 -10.58 13.50
CA SER A 184 -9.69 -11.04 14.22
C SER A 184 -9.94 -10.22 15.47
N MET A 185 -11.21 -10.04 15.83
CA MET A 185 -11.60 -9.36 17.07
C MET A 185 -11.84 -10.40 18.16
N ILE A 186 -11.33 -10.16 19.36
CA ILE A 186 -11.63 -11.00 20.51
C ILE A 186 -13.02 -10.64 21.04
N ASN A 187 -13.83 -11.66 21.33
CA ASN A 187 -15.21 -11.54 21.84
C ASN A 187 -16.24 -10.90 20.90
N SER A 188 -16.00 -10.87 19.57
CA SER A 188 -17.07 -10.54 18.62
C SER A 188 -18.00 -11.75 18.44
N ASN A 189 -19.29 -11.58 18.70
CA ASN A 189 -20.32 -12.60 18.45
C ASN A 189 -20.45 -13.00 16.96
N ASP A 190 -19.75 -12.34 16.04
CA ASP A 190 -19.72 -12.63 14.61
C ASP A 190 -18.50 -13.49 14.24
N GLN A 191 -18.70 -14.80 14.16
CA GLN A 191 -17.68 -15.81 13.85
C GLN A 191 -17.35 -15.91 12.34
N LYS A 192 -16.87 -14.84 11.71
CA LYS A 192 -16.26 -14.96 10.36
C LYS A 192 -14.95 -14.18 10.31
N PRO A 193 -13.79 -14.86 10.24
CA PRO A 193 -12.54 -14.18 9.96
C PRO A 193 -12.58 -13.58 8.55
N ASN A 194 -12.26 -12.29 8.43
CA ASN A 194 -12.03 -11.64 7.14
C ASN A 194 -10.53 -11.76 6.83
N VAL A 195 -10.21 -12.38 5.70
CA VAL A 195 -8.84 -12.40 5.16
C VAL A 195 -8.65 -11.09 4.39
N TYR A 196 -7.63 -10.31 4.73
CA TYR A 196 -7.29 -9.04 4.09
C TYR A 196 -5.92 -9.12 3.43
#